data_AF-A0A7V9B3W9-F1
#
_entry.id   AF-A0A7V9B3W9-F1
#
_cell.length_a   1.000
_cell.length_b   1.000
_cell.length_c   1.000
_cell.angle_alpha   90.00
_cell.angle_beta   90.00
_cell.angle_gamma   90.00
#
_symmetry.space_group_name_H-M   'P 1'
#
loop_
_entity.id
_entity.type
_entity.pdbx_description
1 polymer ?
#
loop_
_entity_poly.entity_id
_entity_poly.type
_entity_poly.pdbx_seq_one_letter_code
_entity_poly.pdbx_strand_id
1 'polypeptide(L)'
;MALGPIEIIVLVVLSVGGVAGLLAIARRVPDDDEATLWARSRGLDPEPVVLALVRPELARTRRYRRTGAVLGFVGLPVGLLVSGNLDPVVGLVAGWAIGNVVAEAALRRRPRPGSVSAVASPRRLGQYASRHLFLLQAATVAGTLGATGWALTVEPVVVGGGGDGISDRALVSYAAGGTALAVLVVVLQRWVVARPQPVEDALALEVDDAFRSDSVHALGAAALALGGVLFAMVLRRPAEANVLNPWVDLASISLYLGSLLSTLWWANRAWAVRRPRPAGRPSVAA
;
A
#
# COMPACT_ATOMS: atom_id res chain seq x y z
N MET A 1 -4.08 25.52 -18.83
CA MET A 1 -4.22 25.17 -20.26
C MET A 1 -5.23 24.04 -20.37
N ALA A 2 -6.22 24.15 -21.24
CA ALA A 2 -7.12 23.03 -21.52
C ALA A 2 -6.36 21.99 -22.36
N LEU A 3 -6.48 20.71 -22.01
CA LEU A 3 -5.92 19.62 -22.81
C LEU A 3 -6.58 19.64 -24.21
N GLY A 4 -5.76 19.57 -25.26
CA GLY A 4 -6.24 19.44 -26.62
C GLY A 4 -6.94 18.09 -26.84
N PRO A 5 -7.82 17.98 -27.86
CA PRO A 5 -8.56 16.75 -28.13
C PRO A 5 -7.66 15.52 -28.37
N ILE A 6 -6.46 15.73 -28.93
CA ILE A 6 -5.47 14.66 -29.14
C ILE A 6 -4.90 14.16 -27.80
N GLU A 7 -4.58 15.05 -26.87
CA GLU A 7 -4.07 14.70 -25.54
C GLU A 7 -5.13 13.92 -24.75
N ILE A 8 -6.39 14.32 -24.87
CA ILE A 8 -7.52 13.59 -24.30
C ILE A 8 -7.63 12.18 -24.89
N ILE A 9 -7.55 12.04 -26.22
CA ILE A 9 -7.61 10.72 -26.89
C ILE A 9 -6.44 9.84 -26.45
N VAL A 10 -5.21 10.35 -26.41
CA VAL A 10 -4.04 9.61 -25.96
C VAL A 10 -4.20 9.16 -24.50
N LEU A 11 -4.65 10.06 -23.63
CA LEU A 11 -4.85 9.76 -22.21
C LEU A 11 -5.96 8.71 -22.02
N VAL A 12 -7.04 8.77 -22.79
CA VAL A 12 -8.11 7.75 -22.81
C VAL A 12 -7.58 6.41 -23.33
N VAL A 13 -6.85 6.37 -24.45
CA VAL A 13 -6.33 5.13 -25.04
C VAL A 13 -5.32 4.46 -24.11
N LEU A 14 -4.36 5.22 -23.57
CA LEU A 14 -3.42 4.71 -22.56
C LEU A 14 -4.15 4.22 -21.32
N SER A 15 -5.23 4.92 -20.93
CA SER A 15 -6.00 4.51 -19.76
C SER A 15 -6.76 3.22 -19.99
N VAL A 16 -7.47 3.10 -21.12
CA VAL A 16 -8.23 1.89 -21.48
C VAL A 16 -7.29 0.70 -21.67
N GLY A 17 -6.17 0.89 -22.38
CA GLY A 17 -5.17 -0.16 -22.58
C GLY A 17 -4.51 -0.60 -21.27
N GLY A 18 -4.12 0.35 -20.42
CA GLY A 18 -3.56 0.08 -19.10
C GLY A 18 -4.54 -0.65 -18.19
N VAL A 19 -5.80 -0.24 -18.18
CA VAL A 19 -6.88 -0.89 -17.42
C VAL A 19 -7.16 -2.29 -17.92
N ALA A 20 -7.25 -2.49 -19.23
CA ALA A 20 -7.46 -3.81 -19.83
C ALA A 20 -6.29 -4.75 -19.50
N GLY A 21 -5.04 -4.27 -19.61
CA GLY A 21 -3.84 -5.02 -19.23
C GLY A 21 -3.84 -5.40 -17.74
N LEU A 22 -4.12 -4.43 -16.86
CA LEU A 22 -4.21 -4.68 -15.42
C LEU A 22 -5.34 -5.64 -15.05
N LEU A 23 -6.50 -5.58 -15.73
CA LEU A 23 -7.62 -6.51 -15.53
C LEU A 23 -7.31 -7.92 -16.05
N ALA A 24 -6.65 -8.05 -17.20
CA ALA A 24 -6.20 -9.32 -17.72
C ALA A 24 -5.21 -9.98 -16.74
N ILE A 25 -4.24 -9.20 -16.25
CA ILE A 25 -3.33 -9.63 -15.20
C ILE A 25 -4.10 -9.97 -13.92
N ALA A 26 -5.11 -9.19 -13.51
CA ALA A 26 -5.92 -9.43 -12.31
C ALA A 26 -6.70 -10.75 -12.32
N ARG A 27 -7.06 -11.25 -13.51
CA ARG A 27 -7.81 -12.50 -13.68
C ARG A 27 -6.93 -13.74 -13.78
N ARG A 28 -5.61 -13.59 -13.95
CA ARG A 28 -4.69 -14.73 -14.01
C ARG A 28 -4.66 -15.46 -12.66
N VAL A 29 -5.07 -16.71 -12.67
CA VAL A 29 -4.92 -17.63 -11.53
C VAL A 29 -3.43 -17.95 -11.38
N PRO A 30 -2.86 -17.91 -10.16
CA PRO A 30 -1.48 -18.33 -9.93
C PRO A 30 -1.31 -19.79 -10.33
N ASP A 31 -0.26 -20.08 -11.10
CA ASP A 31 0.13 -21.45 -11.43
C ASP A 31 0.86 -22.13 -10.25
N ASP A 32 1.15 -23.40 -10.43
CA ASP A 32 1.77 -24.27 -9.43
C ASP A 32 3.18 -23.79 -9.06
N ASP A 33 3.91 -23.26 -10.04
CA ASP A 33 5.26 -22.73 -9.87
C ASP A 33 5.24 -21.43 -9.05
N GLU A 34 4.30 -20.52 -9.32
CA GLU A 34 4.13 -19.30 -8.56
C GLU A 34 3.73 -19.57 -7.09
N ALA A 35 2.84 -20.53 -6.86
CA ALA A 35 2.46 -20.93 -5.50
C ALA A 35 3.64 -21.57 -4.75
N THR A 36 4.43 -22.40 -5.45
CA THR A 36 5.64 -23.04 -4.91
C THR A 36 6.70 -22.01 -4.56
N LEU A 37 6.97 -21.06 -5.46
CA LEU A 37 7.92 -19.97 -5.23
C LEU A 37 7.48 -19.08 -4.06
N TRP A 38 6.19 -18.75 -3.99
CA TRP A 38 5.63 -17.97 -2.89
C TRP A 38 5.82 -18.69 -1.54
N ALA A 39 5.51 -19.99 -1.48
CA ALA A 39 5.64 -20.81 -0.27
C ALA A 39 7.11 -20.91 0.20
N ARG A 40 8.01 -21.29 -0.72
CA ARG A 40 9.45 -21.43 -0.43
C ARG A 40 10.07 -20.14 0.07
N SER A 41 9.75 -19.01 -0.57
CA SER A 41 10.28 -17.71 -0.17
C SER A 41 9.85 -17.29 1.25
N ARG A 42 8.76 -17.87 1.78
CA ARG A 42 8.27 -17.67 3.15
C ARG A 42 8.70 -18.78 4.13
N GLY A 43 9.58 -19.68 3.69
CA GLY A 43 10.07 -20.79 4.49
C GLY A 43 9.01 -21.86 4.79
N LEU A 44 8.03 -22.00 3.89
CA LEU A 44 7.03 -23.06 3.91
C LEU A 44 7.43 -24.17 2.94
N ASP A 45 7.25 -25.42 3.35
CA ASP A 45 7.41 -26.56 2.46
C ASP A 45 6.25 -26.62 1.45
N PRO A 46 6.53 -26.71 0.14
CA PRO A 46 5.51 -26.68 -0.90
C PRO A 46 4.82 -28.04 -1.03
N GLU A 47 4.30 -28.57 0.07
CA GLU A 47 3.49 -29.79 0.09
C GLU A 47 2.14 -29.55 -0.63
N PRO A 48 1.51 -30.59 -1.21
CA PRO A 48 0.22 -30.45 -1.89
C PRO A 48 -0.86 -29.78 -1.04
N VAL A 49 -0.88 -30.04 0.27
CA VAL A 49 -1.82 -29.42 1.23
C VAL A 49 -1.56 -27.92 1.38
N VAL A 50 -0.30 -27.50 1.50
CA VAL A 50 0.09 -26.08 1.57
C VAL A 50 -0.29 -25.37 0.28
N LEU A 51 0.03 -25.95 -0.88
CA LEU A 51 -0.28 -25.35 -2.18
C LEU A 51 -1.79 -25.23 -2.40
N ALA A 52 -2.59 -26.21 -1.95
CA ALA A 52 -4.04 -26.16 -1.99
C ALA A 52 -4.63 -25.02 -1.15
N LEU A 53 -3.99 -24.66 -0.03
CA LEU A 53 -4.37 -23.50 0.80
C LEU A 53 -3.90 -22.17 0.20
N VAL A 54 -2.69 -22.13 -0.36
CA VAL A 54 -2.02 -20.91 -0.83
C VAL A 54 -2.62 -20.38 -2.14
N ARG A 55 -2.87 -21.25 -3.13
CA ARG A 55 -3.37 -20.85 -4.46
C ARG A 55 -4.64 -20.00 -4.43
N PRO A 56 -5.75 -20.43 -3.79
CA PRO A 56 -6.99 -19.65 -3.80
C PRO A 56 -6.82 -18.30 -3.10
N GLU A 57 -6.02 -18.25 -2.03
CA GLU A 57 -5.76 -17.02 -1.28
C GLU A 57 -4.88 -16.04 -2.08
N LEU A 58 -3.86 -16.54 -2.79
CA LEU A 58 -3.06 -15.73 -3.72
C LEU A 58 -3.90 -15.19 -4.87
N ALA A 59 -4.74 -16.02 -5.50
CA ALA A 59 -5.62 -15.59 -6.57
C ALA A 59 -6.56 -14.46 -6.10
N ARG A 60 -7.16 -14.65 -4.92
CA ARG A 60 -8.10 -13.70 -4.32
C ARG A 60 -7.43 -12.37 -3.96
N THR A 61 -6.30 -12.41 -3.24
CA THR A 61 -5.57 -11.20 -2.84
C THR A 61 -5.08 -10.40 -4.04
N ARG A 62 -4.50 -11.07 -5.05
CA ARG A 62 -4.05 -10.42 -6.29
C ARG A 62 -5.21 -9.79 -7.05
N ARG A 63 -6.34 -10.48 -7.15
CA ARG A 63 -7.54 -9.95 -7.81
C ARG A 63 -7.99 -8.65 -7.14
N TYR A 64 -8.18 -8.62 -5.82
CA TYR A 64 -8.63 -7.42 -5.12
C TYR A 64 -7.62 -6.26 -5.19
N ARG A 65 -6.32 -6.53 -5.00
CA ARG A 65 -5.27 -5.51 -5.10
C ARG A 65 -5.20 -4.89 -6.50
N ARG A 66 -5.27 -5.71 -7.55
CA ARG A 66 -5.22 -5.25 -8.94
C ARG A 66 -6.52 -4.56 -9.35
N THR A 67 -7.69 -5.09 -8.96
CA THR A 67 -8.97 -4.41 -9.19
C THR A 67 -9.02 -3.06 -8.48
N GLY A 68 -8.52 -2.95 -7.26
CA GLY A 68 -8.40 -1.66 -6.56
C GLY A 68 -7.50 -0.68 -7.32
N ALA A 69 -6.33 -1.11 -7.76
CA ALA A 69 -5.43 -0.28 -8.57
C ALA A 69 -6.09 0.19 -9.87
N VAL A 70 -6.80 -0.71 -10.57
CA VAL A 70 -7.57 -0.38 -11.78
C VAL A 70 -8.66 0.65 -11.47
N LEU A 71 -9.45 0.46 -10.42
CA LEU A 71 -10.52 1.39 -10.05
C LEU A 71 -9.95 2.76 -9.65
N GLY A 72 -8.84 2.79 -8.93
CA GLY A 72 -8.14 4.04 -8.61
C GLY A 72 -7.64 4.77 -9.84
N PHE A 73 -7.09 4.03 -10.79
CA PHE A 73 -6.60 4.59 -12.05
C PHE A 73 -7.75 5.06 -12.96
N VAL A 74 -8.85 4.31 -13.10
CA VAL A 74 -10.05 4.74 -13.84
C VAL A 74 -10.77 5.90 -13.15
N GLY A 75 -10.69 5.98 -11.82
CA GLY A 75 -11.22 7.09 -11.04
C GLY A 75 -10.52 8.42 -11.32
N LEU A 76 -9.32 8.40 -11.91
CA LEU A 76 -8.55 9.61 -12.24
C LEU A 76 -9.24 10.55 -13.23
N PRO A 77 -9.74 10.08 -14.40
CA PRO A 77 -10.49 10.95 -15.30
C PRO A 77 -11.68 11.63 -14.62
N VAL A 78 -12.43 10.90 -13.78
CA VAL A 78 -13.55 11.46 -13.03
C VAL A 78 -13.06 12.51 -12.03
N GLY A 79 -11.97 12.21 -11.33
CA GLY A 79 -11.34 13.13 -10.39
C GLY A 79 -10.81 14.41 -11.06
N LEU A 80 -10.14 14.29 -12.19
CA LEU A 80 -9.64 15.41 -13.01
C LEU A 80 -10.79 16.25 -13.56
N LEU A 81 -11.89 15.62 -13.98
CA LEU A 81 -13.10 16.33 -14.44
C LEU A 81 -13.79 17.12 -13.32
N VAL A 82 -13.76 16.62 -12.08
CA VAL A 82 -14.44 17.25 -10.94
C VAL A 82 -13.57 18.30 -10.25
N SER A 83 -12.28 18.04 -10.08
CA SER A 83 -11.37 18.87 -9.27
C SER A 83 -10.35 19.67 -10.09
N GLY A 84 -10.22 19.40 -11.39
CA GLY A 84 -9.26 20.03 -12.29
C GLY A 84 -7.79 19.68 -12.03
N ASN A 85 -7.46 19.02 -10.90
CA ASN A 85 -6.07 18.89 -10.46
C ASN A 85 -5.82 17.65 -9.57
N LEU A 86 -6.19 16.46 -10.07
CA LEU A 86 -5.93 15.20 -9.39
C LEU A 86 -4.70 14.50 -9.97
N ASP A 87 -3.65 14.38 -9.16
CA ASP A 87 -2.42 13.68 -9.55
C ASP A 87 -2.72 12.19 -9.84
N PRO A 88 -2.38 11.69 -11.04
CA PRO A 88 -2.61 10.30 -11.43
C PRO A 88 -2.00 9.29 -10.47
N VAL A 89 -0.87 9.61 -9.86
CA VAL A 89 -0.18 8.72 -8.93
C VAL A 89 -0.98 8.56 -7.64
N VAL A 90 -1.64 9.62 -7.15
CA VAL A 90 -2.49 9.55 -5.95
C VAL A 90 -3.65 8.59 -6.17
N GLY A 91 -4.38 8.71 -7.28
CA GLY A 91 -5.52 7.84 -7.57
C GLY A 91 -5.11 6.38 -7.70
N LEU A 92 -4.01 6.10 -8.41
CA LEU A 92 -3.46 4.75 -8.55
C LEU A 92 -3.08 4.13 -7.21
N VAL A 93 -2.29 4.85 -6.40
CA VAL A 93 -1.80 4.35 -5.11
C VAL A 93 -2.94 4.22 -4.11
N ALA A 94 -3.87 5.19 -4.06
CA ALA A 94 -5.05 5.13 -3.20
C ALA A 94 -5.97 3.97 -3.57
N GLY A 95 -6.23 3.76 -4.87
CA GLY A 95 -7.02 2.62 -5.33
C GLY A 95 -6.36 1.29 -5.00
N TRP A 96 -5.05 1.17 -5.19
CA TRP A 96 -4.30 -0.03 -4.77
C TRP A 96 -4.36 -0.25 -3.25
N ALA A 97 -4.26 0.80 -2.45
CA ALA A 97 -4.42 0.75 -1.00
C ALA A 97 -5.82 0.26 -0.59
N ILE A 98 -6.88 0.82 -1.19
CA ILE A 98 -8.26 0.37 -0.99
C ILE A 98 -8.40 -1.10 -1.38
N GLY A 99 -7.83 -1.51 -2.52
CA GLY A 99 -7.80 -2.90 -2.97
C GLY A 99 -7.16 -3.84 -1.95
N ASN A 100 -6.10 -3.42 -1.26
CA ASN A 100 -5.51 -4.18 -0.16
C ASN A 100 -6.47 -4.33 1.02
N VAL A 101 -7.13 -3.25 1.44
CA VAL A 101 -8.08 -3.30 2.56
C VAL A 101 -9.27 -4.18 2.23
N VAL A 102 -9.83 -4.05 1.02
CA VAL A 102 -10.93 -4.89 0.54
C VAL A 102 -10.50 -6.36 0.46
N ALA A 103 -9.28 -6.65 0.01
CA ALA A 103 -8.73 -8.00 0.02
C ALA A 103 -8.78 -8.57 1.44
N GLU A 104 -8.25 -7.85 2.42
CA GLU A 104 -8.22 -8.31 3.81
C GLU A 104 -9.62 -8.44 4.44
N ALA A 105 -10.54 -7.53 4.12
CA ALA A 105 -11.92 -7.59 4.57
C ALA A 105 -12.66 -8.80 3.99
N ALA A 106 -12.44 -9.10 2.71
CA ALA A 106 -12.99 -10.27 2.03
C ALA A 106 -12.37 -11.60 2.51
N LEU A 107 -11.16 -11.55 3.04
CA LEU A 107 -10.46 -12.67 3.66
C LEU A 107 -10.94 -12.99 5.09
N ARG A 108 -12.01 -12.37 5.59
CA ARG A 108 -12.60 -12.76 6.89
C ARG A 108 -13.03 -14.22 6.85
N ARG A 109 -12.12 -15.11 7.26
CA ARG A 109 -12.38 -16.52 7.53
C ARG A 109 -13.39 -16.55 8.66
N ARG A 110 -14.65 -16.87 8.35
CA ARG A 110 -15.65 -17.09 9.38
C ARG A 110 -15.14 -18.24 10.25
N PRO A 111 -15.05 -18.08 11.59
CA PRO A 111 -14.81 -19.20 12.48
C PRO A 111 -15.83 -20.28 12.13
N ARG A 112 -15.39 -21.53 11.95
CA ARG A 112 -16.35 -22.62 11.79
C ARG A 112 -17.16 -22.70 13.10
N PRO A 113 -18.50 -22.76 13.04
CA PRO A 113 -19.32 -22.97 14.23
C PRO A 113 -18.81 -24.22 14.96
N GLY A 114 -18.46 -24.08 16.24
CA GLY A 114 -17.95 -25.19 17.07
C GLY A 114 -16.43 -25.26 17.27
N SER A 115 -15.60 -24.43 16.60
CA SER A 115 -14.17 -24.40 16.90
C SER A 115 -13.91 -23.66 18.22
N VAL A 116 -13.68 -24.38 19.30
CA VAL A 116 -13.25 -23.81 20.60
C VAL A 116 -11.86 -23.23 20.41
N SER A 117 -11.73 -21.91 20.48
CA SER A 117 -10.44 -21.22 20.36
C SER A 117 -9.51 -21.64 21.50
N ALA A 118 -8.65 -22.63 21.28
CA ALA A 118 -7.54 -22.94 22.19
C ALA A 118 -6.65 -21.69 22.35
N VAL A 119 -6.14 -21.49 23.56
CA VAL A 119 -5.47 -20.26 24.05
C VAL A 119 -4.58 -19.64 22.97
N ALA A 120 -5.10 -18.61 22.31
CA ALA A 120 -4.41 -17.89 21.26
C ALA A 120 -3.27 -17.12 21.90
N SER A 121 -2.03 -17.56 21.69
CA SER A 121 -0.85 -16.76 22.02
C SER A 121 -1.06 -15.35 21.45
N PRO A 122 -0.96 -14.28 22.27
CA PRO A 122 -1.17 -12.92 21.82
C PRO A 122 -0.23 -12.60 20.65
N ARG A 123 -0.80 -12.29 19.49
CA ARG A 123 -0.04 -11.88 18.30
C ARG A 123 0.32 -10.41 18.43
N ARG A 124 1.60 -10.09 18.25
CA ARG A 124 2.11 -8.71 18.30
C ARG A 124 2.50 -8.28 16.91
N LEU A 125 2.18 -7.03 16.56
CA LEU A 125 2.47 -6.50 15.23
C LEU A 125 3.96 -6.60 14.84
N GLY A 126 4.87 -6.44 15.81
CA GLY A 126 6.32 -6.59 15.59
C GLY A 126 6.80 -8.01 15.21
N GLN A 127 5.95 -9.03 15.31
CA GLN A 127 6.25 -10.39 14.82
C GLN A 127 6.02 -10.53 13.31
N TYR A 128 5.18 -9.65 12.74
CA TYR A 128 4.71 -9.70 11.34
C TYR A 128 5.27 -8.56 10.48
N ALA A 129 5.90 -7.56 11.08
CA ALA A 129 6.47 -6.43 10.37
C ALA A 129 7.89 -6.14 10.86
N SER A 130 8.76 -5.75 9.92
CA SER A 130 10.09 -5.28 10.29
C SER A 130 10.02 -3.93 11.02
N ARG A 131 10.97 -3.69 11.94
CA ARG A 131 11.12 -2.39 12.61
C ARG A 131 11.34 -1.24 11.61
N HIS A 132 12.04 -1.52 10.51
CA HIS A 132 12.28 -0.55 9.44
C HIS A 132 10.99 -0.05 8.79
N LEU A 133 10.00 -0.92 8.59
CA LEU A 133 8.71 -0.51 8.03
C LEU A 133 8.05 0.57 8.91
N PHE A 134 8.01 0.36 10.23
CA PHE A 134 7.44 1.34 11.17
C PHE A 134 8.23 2.64 11.22
N LEU A 135 9.56 2.54 11.21
CA LEU A 135 10.43 3.72 11.19
C LEU A 135 10.20 4.55 9.92
N LEU A 136 10.11 3.91 8.76
CA LEU A 136 9.83 4.59 7.51
C LEU A 136 8.44 5.22 7.52
N GLN A 137 7.42 4.54 8.01
CA GLN A 137 6.06 5.10 8.12
C GLN A 137 6.04 6.34 9.03
N ALA A 138 6.71 6.24 10.19
CA ALA A 138 6.84 7.37 11.11
C ALA A 138 7.62 8.54 10.49
N ALA A 139 8.71 8.24 9.77
CA ALA A 139 9.51 9.23 9.07
C ALA A 139 8.72 9.94 7.95
N THR A 140 7.91 9.21 7.18
CA THR A 140 7.04 9.80 6.17
C THR A 140 6.03 10.76 6.81
N VAL A 141 5.36 10.36 7.90
CA VAL A 141 4.42 11.23 8.62
C VAL A 141 5.11 12.47 9.18
N ALA A 142 6.23 12.29 9.89
CA ALA A 142 6.99 13.39 10.46
C ALA A 142 7.49 14.35 9.37
N GLY A 143 7.95 13.81 8.23
CA GLY A 143 8.34 14.57 7.06
C GLY A 143 7.19 15.39 6.46
N THR A 144 6.02 14.77 6.28
CA THR A 144 4.82 15.49 5.80
C THR A 144 4.43 16.62 6.75
N LEU A 145 4.37 16.35 8.06
CA LEU A 145 4.03 17.38 9.06
C LEU A 145 5.06 18.52 9.10
N GLY A 146 6.36 18.18 9.06
CA GLY A 146 7.43 19.16 9.03
C GLY A 146 7.40 20.03 7.77
N ALA A 147 7.16 19.42 6.61
CA ALA A 147 7.03 20.13 5.34
C ALA A 147 5.82 21.06 5.31
N THR A 148 4.69 20.62 5.89
CA THR A 148 3.51 21.48 6.03
C THR A 148 3.78 22.64 6.97
N GLY A 149 4.40 22.40 8.13
CA GLY A 149 4.81 23.47 9.05
C GLY A 149 5.74 24.48 8.38
N TRP A 150 6.74 24.00 7.66
CA TRP A 150 7.65 24.85 6.89
C TRP A 150 6.91 25.68 5.83
N ALA A 151 6.07 25.05 5.01
CA ALA A 151 5.28 25.73 3.99
C ALA A 151 4.44 26.87 4.59
N LEU A 152 3.76 26.62 5.72
CA LEU A 152 2.95 27.63 6.40
C LEU A 152 3.78 28.79 7.00
N THR A 153 5.05 28.57 7.32
CA THR A 153 5.92 29.61 7.94
C THR A 153 6.67 30.49 6.94
N VAL A 154 6.97 29.97 5.73
CA VAL A 154 7.74 30.71 4.71
C VAL A 154 6.84 31.67 3.92
N GLU A 155 5.54 31.41 3.89
CA GLU A 155 4.59 32.08 2.99
C GLU A 155 4.13 33.50 3.35
N PRO A 156 4.07 33.98 4.61
CA PRO A 156 3.61 35.34 4.86
C PRO A 156 4.57 36.44 4.34
N VAL A 157 5.75 36.07 3.84
CA VAL A 157 6.82 37.03 3.48
C VAL A 157 6.91 37.32 1.97
N VAL A 158 6.35 36.49 1.09
CA VAL A 158 6.68 36.56 -0.36
C VAL A 158 5.49 36.88 -1.28
N VAL A 159 4.23 36.71 -0.87
CA VAL A 159 3.10 36.74 -1.82
C VAL A 159 2.25 38.02 -1.72
N GLY A 160 2.75 39.08 -2.36
CA GLY A 160 1.92 40.19 -2.87
C GLY A 160 1.39 39.95 -4.30
N GLY A 161 1.64 38.77 -4.88
CA GLY A 161 1.24 38.42 -6.25
C GLY A 161 0.09 37.42 -6.27
N GLY A 162 -1.06 37.81 -6.82
CA GLY A 162 -2.29 37.00 -6.88
C GLY A 162 -2.23 35.80 -7.83
N GLY A 163 -1.32 34.86 -7.60
CA GLY A 163 -1.32 33.56 -8.27
C GLY A 163 -2.30 32.59 -7.61
N ASP A 164 -3.02 31.81 -8.42
CA ASP A 164 -3.92 30.71 -8.01
C ASP A 164 -3.13 29.53 -7.39
N GLY A 165 -2.42 29.76 -6.30
CA GLY A 165 -1.71 28.74 -5.55
C GLY A 165 -2.67 27.80 -4.81
N ILE A 166 -2.19 26.60 -4.46
CA ILE A 166 -2.88 25.68 -3.54
C ILE A 166 -3.27 26.46 -2.28
N SER A 167 -4.53 26.44 -1.87
CA SER A 167 -4.94 27.17 -0.64
C SER A 167 -4.26 26.61 0.62
N ASP A 168 -4.08 27.42 1.66
CA ASP A 168 -3.59 26.94 2.98
C ASP A 168 -4.46 25.81 3.55
N ARG A 169 -5.76 25.88 3.27
CA ARG A 169 -6.72 24.82 3.61
C ARG A 169 -6.35 23.51 2.93
N ALA A 170 -5.90 23.55 1.68
CA ALA A 170 -5.47 22.36 0.97
C ALA A 170 -4.17 21.77 1.55
N LEU A 171 -3.19 22.60 1.97
CA LEU A 171 -2.00 22.11 2.70
C LEU A 171 -2.36 21.41 4.01
N VAL A 172 -3.19 22.07 4.82
CA VAL A 172 -3.66 21.48 6.08
C VAL A 172 -4.42 20.18 5.80
N SER A 173 -5.20 20.13 4.71
CA SER A 173 -5.89 18.91 4.31
C SER A 173 -4.95 17.78 3.88
N TYR A 174 -3.83 18.07 3.21
CA TYR A 174 -2.82 17.06 2.86
C TYR A 174 -2.09 16.52 4.08
N ALA A 175 -1.73 17.39 5.02
CA ALA A 175 -1.11 16.99 6.30
C ALA A 175 -2.06 16.15 7.15
N ALA A 176 -3.31 16.61 7.29
CA ALA A 176 -4.35 15.88 8.01
C ALA A 176 -4.63 14.54 7.32
N GLY A 177 -4.71 14.50 5.99
CA GLY A 177 -4.91 13.30 5.20
C GLY A 177 -3.77 12.29 5.36
N GLY A 178 -2.51 12.74 5.28
CA GLY A 178 -1.34 11.89 5.49
C GLY A 178 -1.28 11.32 6.92
N THR A 179 -1.61 12.13 7.92
CA THR A 179 -1.67 11.70 9.33
C THR A 179 -2.80 10.70 9.56
N ALA A 180 -4.00 10.99 9.08
CA ALA A 180 -5.16 10.12 9.17
C ALA A 180 -4.89 8.78 8.50
N LEU A 181 -4.25 8.79 7.33
CA LEU A 181 -3.84 7.59 6.62
C LEU A 181 -2.87 6.73 7.45
N ALA A 182 -1.86 7.33 8.07
CA ALA A 182 -0.91 6.58 8.87
C ALA A 182 -1.56 5.93 10.09
N VAL A 183 -2.45 6.64 10.77
CA VAL A 183 -3.26 6.09 11.87
C VAL A 183 -4.13 4.94 11.37
N LEU A 184 -4.83 5.14 10.25
CA LEU A 184 -5.68 4.13 9.63
C LEU A 184 -4.89 2.87 9.29
N VAL A 185 -3.69 3.00 8.73
CA VAL A 185 -2.84 1.85 8.38
C VAL A 185 -2.40 1.09 9.63
N VAL A 186 -1.99 1.78 10.70
CA VAL A 186 -1.63 1.10 11.95
C VAL A 186 -2.84 0.36 12.53
N VAL A 187 -4.03 0.96 12.49
CA VAL A 187 -5.28 0.32 12.91
C VAL A 187 -5.57 -0.92 12.07
N LEU A 188 -5.46 -0.82 10.74
CA LEU A 188 -5.68 -1.93 9.81
C LEU A 188 -4.65 -3.06 10.00
N GLN A 189 -3.38 -2.73 10.19
CA GLN A 189 -2.33 -3.70 10.49
C GLN A 189 -2.59 -4.44 11.81
N ARG A 190 -2.99 -3.70 12.87
CA ARG A 190 -3.40 -4.31 14.14
C ARG A 190 -4.64 -5.19 13.97
N TRP A 191 -5.62 -4.74 13.19
CA TRP A 191 -6.83 -5.49 12.89
C TRP A 191 -6.51 -6.82 12.14
N VAL A 192 -5.63 -6.78 11.14
CA VAL A 192 -5.14 -7.96 10.40
C VAL A 192 -4.45 -8.96 11.33
N VAL A 193 -3.61 -8.47 12.24
CA VAL A 193 -2.88 -9.30 13.22
C VAL A 193 -3.81 -9.89 14.28
N ALA A 194 -4.84 -9.14 14.70
CA ALA A 194 -5.82 -9.55 15.71
C ALA A 194 -6.89 -10.55 15.20
N ARG A 195 -6.89 -10.91 13.90
CA ARG A 195 -7.86 -11.86 13.35
C ARG A 195 -7.83 -13.22 14.09
N PRO A 196 -8.97 -13.92 14.25
CA PRO A 196 -9.01 -15.26 14.87
C PRO A 196 -8.07 -16.26 14.20
N GLN A 197 -7.55 -17.23 14.95
CA GLN A 197 -6.61 -18.25 14.47
C GLN A 197 -7.36 -19.52 14.03
N PRO A 198 -6.90 -20.24 13.00
CA PRO A 198 -7.31 -21.62 12.80
C PRO A 198 -6.78 -22.47 13.97
N VAL A 199 -7.68 -23.20 14.65
CA VAL A 199 -7.39 -23.85 15.95
C VAL A 199 -6.68 -25.20 15.79
N GLU A 200 -6.91 -25.90 14.69
CA GLU A 200 -6.69 -27.37 14.66
C GLU A 200 -5.47 -27.82 13.84
N ASP A 201 -4.89 -26.97 12.99
CA ASP A 201 -3.84 -27.39 12.06
C ASP A 201 -2.64 -26.42 12.08
N ALA A 202 -1.47 -26.94 12.48
CA ALA A 202 -0.21 -26.22 12.51
C ALA A 202 0.22 -25.71 11.12
N LEU A 203 -0.05 -26.48 10.06
CA LEU A 203 0.21 -26.07 8.68
C LEU A 203 -0.66 -24.89 8.28
N ALA A 204 -1.97 -24.98 8.53
CA ALA A 204 -2.89 -23.86 8.27
C ALA A 204 -2.54 -22.60 9.07
N LEU A 205 -1.99 -22.75 10.28
CA LEU A 205 -1.53 -21.66 11.12
C LEU A 205 -0.31 -20.95 10.53
N GLU A 206 0.69 -21.71 10.06
CA GLU A 206 1.90 -21.16 9.42
C GLU A 206 1.55 -20.43 8.12
N VAL A 207 0.66 -20.99 7.31
CA VAL A 207 0.16 -20.35 6.08
C VAL A 207 -0.60 -19.06 6.40
N ASP A 208 -1.48 -19.06 7.42
CA ASP A 208 -2.18 -17.85 7.89
C ASP A 208 -1.20 -16.78 8.39
N ASP A 209 -0.18 -17.17 9.15
CA ASP A 209 0.85 -16.25 9.64
C ASP A 209 1.67 -15.63 8.50
N ALA A 210 1.99 -16.41 7.46
CA ALA A 210 2.67 -15.92 6.26
C ALA A 210 1.80 -14.92 5.49
N PHE A 211 0.51 -15.20 5.29
CA PHE A 211 -0.41 -14.25 4.65
C PHE A 211 -0.57 -12.97 5.48
N ARG A 212 -0.67 -13.05 6.82
CA ARG A 212 -0.72 -11.85 7.67
C ARG A 212 0.53 -10.98 7.55
N SER A 213 1.71 -11.61 7.50
CA SER A 213 2.97 -10.91 7.26
C SER A 213 2.93 -10.15 5.93
N ASP A 214 2.50 -10.82 4.85
CA ASP A 214 2.34 -10.19 3.53
C ASP A 214 1.35 -9.03 3.55
N SER A 215 0.20 -9.20 4.19
CA SER A 215 -0.84 -8.17 4.30
C SER A 215 -0.35 -6.95 5.08
N VAL A 216 0.35 -7.14 6.19
CA VAL A 216 0.89 -6.05 7.00
C VAL A 216 1.94 -5.25 6.21
N HIS A 217 2.82 -5.93 5.47
CA HIS A 217 3.81 -5.25 4.62
C HIS A 217 3.18 -4.59 3.40
N ALA A 218 2.16 -5.19 2.77
CA ALA A 218 1.44 -4.58 1.67
C ALA A 218 0.69 -3.31 2.09
N LEU A 219 0.00 -3.34 3.24
CA LEU A 219 -0.61 -2.15 3.85
C LEU A 219 0.44 -1.11 4.21
N GLY A 220 1.59 -1.55 4.72
CA GLY A 220 2.68 -0.65 5.06
C GLY A 220 3.28 0.04 3.85
N ALA A 221 3.49 -0.71 2.77
CA ALA A 221 3.94 -0.19 1.49
C ALA A 221 2.93 0.80 0.89
N ALA A 222 1.62 0.55 1.04
CA ALA A 222 0.58 1.49 0.60
C ALA A 222 0.67 2.82 1.35
N ALA A 223 0.91 2.76 2.67
CA ALA A 223 1.07 3.94 3.51
C ALA A 223 2.32 4.75 3.12
N LEU A 224 3.45 4.06 2.93
CA LEU A 224 4.70 4.70 2.50
C LEU A 224 4.52 5.35 1.14
N ALA A 225 3.83 4.67 0.23
CA ALA A 225 3.64 5.18 -1.11
C ALA A 225 2.77 6.44 -1.11
N LEU A 226 1.58 6.36 -0.50
CA LEU A 226 0.64 7.47 -0.48
C LEU A 226 1.17 8.63 0.38
N GLY A 227 1.80 8.34 1.52
CA GLY A 227 2.46 9.36 2.35
C GLY A 227 3.64 10.03 1.63
N GLY A 228 4.44 9.27 0.87
CA GLY A 228 5.53 9.81 0.06
C GLY A 228 5.03 10.74 -1.04
N VAL A 229 3.93 10.40 -1.71
CA VAL A 229 3.28 11.26 -2.71
C VAL A 229 2.73 12.53 -2.07
N LEU A 230 2.00 12.43 -0.96
CA LEU A 230 1.48 13.60 -0.24
C LEU A 230 2.62 14.51 0.26
N PHE A 231 3.72 13.91 0.72
CA PHE A 231 4.91 14.65 1.11
C PHE A 231 5.54 15.39 -0.09
N ALA A 232 5.69 14.71 -1.23
CA ALA A 232 6.20 15.35 -2.45
C ALA A 232 5.32 16.52 -2.89
N MET A 233 3.99 16.38 -2.84
CA MET A 233 3.05 17.47 -3.17
C MET A 233 3.24 18.71 -2.28
N VAL A 234 3.39 18.50 -0.96
CA VAL A 234 3.62 19.61 -0.02
C VAL A 234 4.96 20.29 -0.29
N LEU A 235 6.01 19.53 -0.63
CA LEU A 235 7.33 20.07 -0.95
C LEU A 235 7.36 20.91 -2.22
N ARG A 236 6.58 20.56 -3.25
CA ARG A 236 6.61 21.26 -4.55
C ARG A 236 6.01 22.67 -4.51
N ARG A 237 5.08 22.96 -3.59
CA ARG A 237 4.43 24.29 -3.47
C ARG A 237 5.43 25.46 -3.38
N PRO A 238 6.36 25.50 -2.43
CA PRO A 238 7.34 26.60 -2.33
C PRO A 238 8.35 26.65 -3.49
N ALA A 239 8.53 25.57 -4.25
CA ALA A 239 9.36 25.55 -5.45
C ALA A 239 8.68 26.17 -6.68
N GLU A 240 7.35 26.26 -6.71
CA GLU A 240 6.63 26.99 -7.77
C GLU A 240 6.71 28.51 -7.55
N ALA A 241 6.79 28.96 -6.30
CA ALA A 241 6.93 30.39 -5.96
C ALA A 241 8.36 30.93 -6.14
N ASN A 242 9.37 30.08 -5.98
CA ASN A 242 10.78 30.42 -6.21
C ASN A 242 11.27 29.66 -7.45
N VAL A 243 11.43 30.35 -8.57
CA VAL A 243 11.96 29.85 -9.85
C VAL A 243 12.97 28.70 -9.63
N LEU A 244 12.53 27.46 -9.87
CA LEU A 244 13.35 26.27 -10.04
C LEU A 244 14.42 26.05 -8.95
N ASN A 245 14.02 25.56 -7.77
CA ASN A 245 14.99 24.91 -6.88
C ASN A 245 15.18 23.45 -7.31
N PRO A 246 16.25 23.10 -8.04
CA PRO A 246 16.44 21.74 -8.58
C PRO A 246 16.52 20.68 -7.47
N TRP A 247 16.89 21.08 -6.25
CA TRP A 247 16.94 20.17 -5.10
C TRP A 247 15.55 19.77 -4.61
N VAL A 248 14.57 20.67 -4.67
CA VAL A 248 13.18 20.35 -4.30
C VAL A 248 12.54 19.45 -5.35
N ASP A 249 12.79 19.71 -6.63
CA ASP A 249 12.35 18.83 -7.71
C ASP A 249 12.98 17.45 -7.60
N LEU A 250 14.30 17.38 -7.38
CA LEU A 250 14.99 16.11 -7.18
C LEU A 250 14.47 15.35 -5.96
N ALA A 251 14.24 16.03 -4.84
CA ALA A 251 13.67 15.42 -3.64
C ALA A 251 12.25 14.90 -3.89
N SER A 252 11.42 15.68 -4.57
CA SER A 252 10.04 15.29 -4.91
C SER A 252 10.02 14.08 -5.85
N ILE A 253 10.81 14.11 -6.93
CA ILE A 253 10.98 12.97 -7.85
C ILE A 253 11.47 11.74 -7.09
N SER A 254 12.44 11.90 -6.18
CA SER A 254 12.95 10.80 -5.36
C SER A 254 11.88 10.23 -4.42
N LEU A 255 11.00 11.07 -3.86
CA LEU A 255 9.86 10.62 -3.07
C LEU A 255 8.82 9.88 -3.92
N TYR A 256 8.52 10.36 -5.12
CA TYR A 256 7.65 9.65 -6.06
C TYR A 256 8.22 8.29 -6.46
N LEU A 257 9.49 8.24 -6.90
CA LEU A 257 10.14 6.99 -7.27
C LEU A 257 10.27 6.07 -6.06
N GLY A 258 10.67 6.59 -4.91
CA GLY A 258 10.73 5.87 -3.65
C GLY A 258 9.36 5.31 -3.24
N SER A 259 8.27 6.04 -3.47
CA SER A 259 6.90 5.60 -3.22
C SER A 259 6.55 4.37 -4.06
N LEU A 260 6.84 4.41 -5.37
CA LEU A 260 6.59 3.32 -6.31
C LEU A 260 7.49 2.11 -5.99
N LEU A 261 8.79 2.34 -5.80
CA LEU A 261 9.73 1.30 -5.42
C LEU A 261 9.37 0.67 -4.08
N SER A 262 8.83 1.44 -3.14
CA SER A 262 8.36 0.88 -1.86
C SER A 262 7.20 -0.09 -2.06
N THR A 263 6.23 0.22 -2.94
CA THR A 263 5.16 -0.72 -3.28
C THR A 263 5.69 -1.99 -3.92
N LEU A 264 6.62 -1.87 -4.87
CA LEU A 264 7.18 -3.01 -5.58
C LEU A 264 8.06 -3.87 -4.66
N TRP A 265 8.86 -3.26 -3.81
CA TRP A 265 9.81 -3.97 -2.96
C TRP A 265 9.12 -4.56 -1.73
N TRP A 266 8.41 -3.74 -0.95
CA TRP A 266 7.81 -4.19 0.31
C TRP A 266 6.63 -5.13 0.11
N ALA A 267 5.84 -4.97 -0.95
CA ALA A 267 4.68 -5.84 -1.19
C ALA A 267 5.05 -7.20 -1.81
N ASN A 268 6.22 -7.32 -2.47
CA ASN A 268 6.63 -8.56 -3.15
C ASN A 268 7.78 -9.29 -2.47
N ARG A 269 8.56 -8.62 -1.61
CA ARG A 269 9.62 -9.28 -0.84
C ARG A 269 9.02 -10.31 0.11
N ALA A 270 9.71 -11.43 0.25
CA ALA A 270 9.30 -12.46 1.18
C ALA A 270 9.72 -12.09 2.61
N TRP A 271 8.73 -12.00 3.50
CA TRP A 271 8.91 -11.58 4.88
C TRP A 271 8.75 -12.77 5.80
N ALA A 272 9.88 -13.24 6.34
CA ALA A 272 9.88 -14.30 7.34
C ALA A 272 9.10 -13.87 8.58
N VAL A 273 8.17 -14.73 9.01
CA VAL A 273 7.44 -14.57 10.27
C VAL A 273 8.41 -14.81 11.43
N ARG A 274 8.50 -13.87 12.37
CA ARG A 274 9.45 -13.94 13.51
C ARG A 274 8.86 -14.66 14.72
N ARG A 275 8.04 -15.68 14.50
CA ARG A 275 7.38 -16.43 15.57
C ARG A 275 8.16 -17.72 15.83
N PRO A 276 8.32 -18.14 17.10
CA PRO A 276 8.85 -19.47 17.39
C PRO A 276 7.98 -20.53 16.71
N ARG A 277 8.60 -21.43 15.95
CA ARG A 277 7.88 -22.57 15.37
C ARG A 277 7.36 -23.47 16.51
N PRO A 278 6.20 -24.14 16.33
CA PRO A 278 5.75 -25.16 17.26
C PRO A 278 6.86 -26.20 17.49
N ALA A 279 7.04 -26.64 18.74
CA ALA A 279 8.02 -27.67 19.07
C ALA A 279 7.71 -28.95 18.29
N GLY A 280 8.71 -29.52 17.62
CA GLY A 280 8.60 -30.81 16.92
C GLY A 280 8.76 -30.77 15.40
N ARG A 281 8.85 -29.59 14.77
CA ARG A 281 9.15 -29.49 13.32
C ARG A 281 10.64 -29.20 13.08
N PRO A 282 11.37 -30.04 12.32
CA PRO A 282 12.75 -29.77 11.98
C PRO A 282 12.85 -28.46 11.18
N SER A 283 13.87 -27.65 11.46
CA SER A 283 14.15 -26.47 10.64
C SER A 283 14.59 -26.93 9.26
N VAL A 284 13.82 -26.61 8.23
CA VAL A 284 14.30 -26.66 6.85
C VAL A 284 15.47 -25.68 6.76
N ALA A 285 16.66 -26.19 6.42
CA ALA A 285 17.83 -25.36 6.20
C ALA A 285 17.50 -24.36 5.07
N ALA A 286 17.62 -23.07 5.38
CA ALA A 286 17.30 -21.96 4.47
C ALA A 286 18.41 -21.76 3.44
#